data_AF-A0A537RVN1-F1
#
_entry.id   AF-A0A537RVN1-F1
#
_cell.length_a   1.000
_cell.length_b   1.000
_cell.length_c   1.000
_cell.angle_alpha   90.00
_cell.angle_beta   90.00
_cell.angle_gamma   90.00
#
_symmetry.space_group_name_H-M   'P 1'
#
loop_
_entity.id
_entity.type
_entity.pdbx_description
1 polymer ?
#
loop_
_entity_poly.entity_id
_entity_poly.type
_entity_poly.pdbx_seq_one_letter_code
_entity_poly.pdbx_strand_id
1 'polypeptide(L)'
;MKGPAVALLVSTISLVGCAGPAELFFKNSIVVDHLDGNYQRLARCTYEHLAQQQHQLSVTDLRDQETVRIALTKAPQTYWELSFINEDGGRQTRLEVTSGSLPSEHALALARACAA
;
A
#
# COMPACT_ATOMS: atom_id res chain seq x y z
N MET A 1 -11.92 67.24 -27.99
CA MET A 1 -12.53 66.01 -28.52
C MET A 1 -11.98 64.82 -27.75
N LYS A 2 -12.85 63.95 -27.19
CA LYS A 2 -12.72 62.48 -26.97
C LYS A 2 -11.41 61.99 -26.29
N GLY A 3 -11.35 61.31 -25.15
CA GLY A 3 -12.25 60.59 -24.24
C GLY A 3 -11.32 59.78 -23.28
N PRO A 4 -11.80 59.23 -22.14
CA PRO A 4 -10.94 58.60 -21.14
C PRO A 4 -10.57 57.17 -21.57
N ALA A 5 -9.32 56.76 -21.37
CA ALA A 5 -8.88 55.39 -21.61
C ALA A 5 -8.71 54.65 -20.26
N VAL A 6 -9.81 54.04 -19.82
CA VAL A 6 -9.81 52.94 -18.87
C VAL A 6 -9.54 51.66 -19.67
N ALA A 7 -8.49 50.91 -19.35
CA ALA A 7 -8.32 49.52 -19.77
C ALA A 7 -7.40 48.84 -18.73
N LEU A 8 -7.98 48.16 -17.74
CA LEU A 8 -8.33 46.73 -17.73
C LEU A 8 -7.17 45.87 -17.19
N LEU A 9 -7.28 45.64 -15.88
CA LEU A 9 -6.70 44.52 -15.14
C LEU A 9 -6.90 43.21 -15.91
N VAL A 10 -5.81 42.52 -16.20
CA VAL A 10 -5.82 41.07 -16.44
C VAL A 10 -4.69 40.48 -15.60
N SER A 11 -4.98 40.30 -14.31
CA SER A 11 -4.21 39.39 -13.46
C SER A 11 -4.45 37.97 -13.97
N THR A 12 -3.46 37.40 -14.65
CA THR A 12 -3.42 35.97 -14.95
C THR A 12 -3.20 35.20 -13.65
N ILE A 13 -4.31 34.84 -13.00
CA ILE A 13 -4.33 33.83 -11.94
C ILE A 13 -4.07 32.49 -12.62
N SER A 14 -2.82 32.05 -12.60
CA SER A 14 -2.46 30.68 -12.98
C SER A 14 -2.98 29.73 -11.90
N LEU A 15 -4.23 29.31 -12.06
CA LEU A 15 -4.79 28.12 -11.45
C LEU A 15 -4.23 26.89 -12.17
N VAL A 16 -3.12 26.34 -11.67
CA VAL A 16 -2.73 24.97 -12.01
C VAL A 16 -2.23 24.27 -10.76
N GLY A 17 -2.98 23.25 -10.35
CA GLY A 17 -2.54 22.22 -9.43
C GLY A 17 -2.68 22.57 -7.95
N CYS A 18 -3.88 22.41 -7.40
CA CYS A 18 -3.94 21.83 -6.06
C CYS A 18 -3.19 20.49 -6.14
N ALA A 19 -1.95 20.45 -5.69
CA ALA A 19 -1.40 19.24 -5.11
C ALA A 19 -2.35 18.92 -3.95
N GLY A 20 -3.34 18.07 -4.25
CA GLY A 20 -4.22 17.54 -3.22
C GLY A 20 -3.35 16.91 -2.14
N PRO A 21 -3.80 16.85 -0.89
CA PRO A 21 -3.11 16.11 0.16
C PRO A 21 -3.25 14.60 -0.10
N ALA A 22 -2.67 14.12 -1.19
CA ALA A 22 -2.58 12.71 -1.54
C ALA A 22 -1.27 12.09 -0.99
N GLU A 23 -0.38 12.90 -0.41
CA GLU A 23 0.93 12.47 0.10
C GLU A 23 1.04 12.49 1.65
N LEU A 24 -0.06 12.68 2.39
CA LEU A 24 -0.04 12.69 3.87
C LEU A 24 -0.40 11.34 4.51
N PHE A 25 -0.41 10.26 3.74
CA PHE A 25 -0.45 8.89 4.25
C PHE A 25 0.75 8.10 3.75
N PHE A 26 1.97 8.60 3.98
CA PHE A 26 3.11 7.70 4.14
C PHE A 26 2.85 6.86 5.40
N LYS A 27 2.02 5.82 5.27
CA LYS A 27 2.18 4.60 6.06
C LYS A 27 3.60 4.18 5.75
N ASN A 28 4.54 4.53 6.60
CA ASN A 28 5.95 4.15 6.46
C ASN A 28 5.96 2.63 6.27
N SER A 29 6.14 2.14 5.05
CA SER A 29 6.25 0.72 4.78
C SER A 29 7.72 0.35 4.73
N ILE A 30 8.05 -0.84 5.21
CA ILE A 30 9.41 -1.36 5.21
C ILE A 30 9.42 -2.56 4.30
N VAL A 31 10.26 -2.53 3.26
CA VAL A 31 10.54 -3.71 2.43
C VAL A 31 11.26 -4.72 3.30
N VAL A 32 10.68 -5.91 3.44
CA VAL A 32 11.23 -7.00 4.26
C VAL A 32 11.85 -8.10 3.41
N ASP A 33 11.38 -8.27 2.17
CA ASP A 33 11.89 -9.30 1.27
C ASP A 33 11.46 -9.06 -0.19
N HIS A 34 12.17 -9.72 -1.11
CA HIS A 34 11.75 -9.90 -2.50
C HIS A 34 11.60 -11.41 -2.75
N LEU A 35 10.36 -11.85 -2.92
CA LEU A 35 9.99 -13.26 -3.00
C LEU A 35 9.75 -13.67 -4.44
N ASP A 36 10.24 -14.85 -4.83
CA ASP A 36 9.93 -15.40 -6.15
C ASP A 36 8.47 -15.86 -6.23
N GLY A 37 7.83 -15.57 -7.36
CA GLY A 37 6.46 -15.95 -7.67
C GLY A 37 5.45 -14.81 -7.65
N ASN A 38 4.21 -15.18 -7.94
CA ASN A 38 3.10 -14.25 -8.14
C ASN A 38 2.48 -13.79 -6.81
N TYR A 39 2.36 -12.46 -6.64
CA TYR A 39 1.90 -11.83 -5.41
C TYR A 39 0.53 -12.30 -4.91
N GLN A 40 -0.43 -12.56 -5.81
CA GLN A 40 -1.76 -13.04 -5.42
C GLN A 40 -1.69 -14.46 -4.88
N ARG A 41 -0.86 -15.32 -5.48
CA ARG A 41 -0.67 -16.70 -5.04
C ARG A 41 0.01 -16.75 -3.67
N LEU A 42 1.07 -15.97 -3.49
CA LEU A 42 1.80 -15.87 -2.22
C LEU A 42 0.92 -15.32 -1.11
N ALA A 43 0.18 -14.24 -1.38
CA ALA A 43 -0.76 -13.66 -0.41
C ALA A 43 -1.86 -14.65 -0.02
N ARG A 44 -2.45 -15.37 -0.99
CA ARG A 44 -3.48 -16.38 -0.71
C ARG A 44 -2.93 -17.50 0.18
N CYS A 45 -1.80 -18.09 -0.18
CA CYS A 45 -1.15 -19.14 0.63
C CYS A 45 -0.86 -18.65 2.05
N THR A 46 -0.32 -17.44 2.17
CA THR A 46 0.01 -16.85 3.48
C THR A 46 -1.24 -16.62 4.32
N TYR A 47 -2.31 -16.07 3.73
CA TYR A 47 -3.58 -15.87 4.40
C TYR A 47 -4.20 -17.18 4.88
N GLU A 48 -4.22 -18.22 4.03
CA GLU A 48 -4.78 -19.53 4.37
C GLU A 48 -4.10 -20.13 5.61
N HIS A 49 -2.78 -20.00 5.72
CA HIS A 49 -2.04 -20.45 6.91
C HIS A 49 -2.28 -19.56 8.13
N LEU A 50 -2.24 -18.23 7.97
CA LEU A 50 -2.41 -17.30 9.08
C LEU A 50 -3.84 -17.35 9.66
N ALA A 51 -4.86 -17.49 8.81
CA ALA A 51 -6.27 -17.54 9.23
C ALA A 51 -6.61 -18.76 10.08
N GLN A 52 -5.80 -19.82 10.03
CA GLN A 52 -5.97 -20.98 10.90
C GLN A 52 -5.60 -20.66 12.36
N GLN A 53 -4.69 -19.72 12.59
CA GLN A 53 -4.16 -19.40 13.91
C GLN A 53 -4.59 -18.03 14.44
N GLN A 54 -4.90 -17.09 13.56
CA GLN A 54 -5.20 -15.71 13.90
C GLN A 54 -6.62 -15.35 13.47
N HIS A 55 -7.46 -15.09 14.46
CA HIS A 55 -8.78 -14.52 14.24
C HIS A 55 -8.66 -13.02 13.96
N GLN A 56 -9.54 -12.46 13.12
CA GLN A 56 -9.58 -11.04 12.73
C GLN A 56 -8.50 -10.61 11.71
N LEU A 57 -8.07 -11.54 10.86
CA LEU A 57 -7.37 -11.17 9.63
C LEU A 57 -8.36 -10.62 8.60
N SER A 58 -7.89 -9.64 7.84
CA SER A 58 -8.59 -9.09 6.69
C SER A 58 -7.68 -9.15 5.47
N VAL A 59 -8.27 -9.38 4.31
CA VAL A 59 -7.57 -9.35 3.01
C VAL A 59 -8.19 -8.27 2.16
N THR A 60 -7.36 -7.42 1.57
CA THR A 60 -7.78 -6.39 0.61
C THR A 60 -6.99 -6.56 -0.69
N ASP A 61 -7.68 -6.80 -1.80
CA ASP A 61 -7.11 -6.85 -3.15
C ASP A 61 -7.19 -5.46 -3.80
N LEU A 62 -6.06 -4.78 -3.93
CA LEU A 62 -5.91 -3.46 -4.55
C LEU A 62 -5.38 -3.64 -5.98
N ARG A 63 -6.25 -4.03 -6.89
CA ARG A 63 -5.89 -4.38 -8.28
C ARG A 63 -5.20 -3.25 -9.03
N ASP A 64 -5.65 -2.02 -8.84
CA ASP A 64 -5.06 -0.84 -9.48
C ASP A 64 -3.61 -0.57 -9.03
N GLN A 65 -3.23 -1.11 -7.86
CA GLN A 65 -1.88 -1.03 -7.29
C GLN A 65 -1.14 -2.36 -7.41
N GLU A 66 -1.72 -3.35 -8.08
CA GLU A 66 -1.23 -4.73 -8.17
C GLU A 66 -0.73 -5.27 -6.82
N THR A 67 -1.51 -5.02 -5.76
CA THR A 67 -1.11 -5.29 -4.39
C THR A 67 -2.21 -6.04 -3.64
N VAL A 68 -1.85 -7.09 -2.91
CA VAL A 68 -2.74 -7.75 -1.94
C VAL A 68 -2.25 -7.43 -0.52
N ARG A 69 -3.15 -6.96 0.33
CA ARG A 69 -2.86 -6.62 1.73
C ARG A 69 -3.50 -7.64 2.65
N ILE A 70 -2.73 -8.15 3.61
CA ILE A 70 -3.22 -8.95 4.74
C ILE A 70 -2.99 -8.13 6.00
N ALA A 71 -4.06 -7.81 6.72
CA ALA A 71 -3.96 -7.03 7.95
C ALA A 71 -4.59 -7.76 9.12
N LEU A 72 -3.90 -7.77 10.26
CA LEU A 72 -4.47 -8.16 11.55
C LEU A 72 -4.98 -6.91 12.24
N THR A 73 -6.30 -6.83 12.45
CA THR A 73 -6.90 -5.74 13.23
C THR A 73 -7.29 -6.28 14.60
N LYS A 74 -6.41 -6.12 15.59
CA LYS A 74 -6.73 -6.44 16.99
C LYS A 74 -6.71 -5.15 17.81
N ALA A 75 -7.87 -4.53 17.95
CA ALA A 75 -8.04 -3.45 18.91
C ALA A 75 -7.80 -3.97 20.35
N PRO A 76 -7.12 -3.23 21.23
CA PRO A 76 -6.49 -1.92 21.04
C PRO A 76 -4.96 -1.97 20.80
N GLN A 77 -4.34 -3.14 20.64
CA GLN A 77 -2.89 -3.29 20.84
C GLN A 77 -2.07 -3.84 19.68
N THR A 78 -2.68 -4.45 18.64
CA THR A 78 -1.89 -5.05 17.56
C THR A 78 -2.55 -4.79 16.22
N TYR A 79 -1.87 -3.96 15.42
CA TYR A 79 -2.25 -3.64 14.06
C TYR A 79 -1.03 -3.76 13.18
N TRP A 80 -0.84 -4.91 12.55
CA TRP A 80 0.19 -5.06 11.51
C TRP A 80 -0.49 -5.32 10.17
N GLU A 81 0.23 -5.01 9.11
CA GLU A 81 -0.20 -5.26 7.74
C GLU A 81 0.98 -5.72 6.90
N LEU A 82 0.76 -6.79 6.15
CA LEU A 82 1.63 -7.30 5.09
C LEU A 82 1.08 -6.86 3.75
N SER A 83 1.92 -6.28 2.90
CA SER A 83 1.60 -5.95 1.52
C SER A 83 2.42 -6.81 0.59
N PHE A 84 1.75 -7.52 -0.31
CA PHE A 84 2.33 -8.34 -1.37
C PHE A 84 2.16 -7.57 -2.68
N ILE A 85 3.22 -6.94 -3.15
CA ILE A 85 3.21 -6.06 -4.33
C ILE A 85 3.79 -6.82 -5.51
N ASN A 86 3.12 -6.74 -6.65
CA ASN A 86 3.61 -7.26 -7.91
C ASN A 86 4.93 -6.60 -8.32
N GLU A 87 5.93 -7.41 -8.63
CA GLU A 87 7.16 -6.98 -9.30
C GLU A 87 7.44 -7.87 -10.51
N ASP A 88 8.21 -7.33 -11.46
CA ASP A 88 8.66 -8.06 -12.66
C ASP A 88 7.52 -8.79 -13.41
N GLY A 89 6.35 -8.16 -13.49
CA GLY A 89 5.19 -8.71 -14.20
C GLY A 89 4.64 -10.01 -13.60
N GLY A 90 4.76 -10.21 -12.28
CA GLY A 90 4.24 -11.37 -11.57
C GLY A 90 5.26 -12.48 -11.36
N ARG A 91 6.52 -12.24 -11.71
CA ARG A 91 7.64 -13.16 -11.47
C ARG A 91 8.23 -12.98 -10.08
N GLN A 92 8.18 -11.76 -9.54
CA GLN A 92 8.62 -11.46 -8.19
C GLN A 92 7.52 -10.74 -7.42
N THR A 93 7.61 -10.81 -6.11
CA THR A 93 6.71 -10.16 -5.17
C THR A 93 7.53 -9.42 -4.15
N ARG A 94 7.38 -8.09 -4.10
CA ARG A 94 7.93 -7.31 -2.99
C ARG A 94 7.03 -7.49 -1.78
N LEU A 95 7.63 -7.91 -0.67
CA LEU A 95 6.93 -8.02 0.60
C LEU A 95 7.25 -6.80 1.45
N GLU A 96 6.20 -6.09 1.87
CA GLU A 96 6.31 -4.91 2.74
C GLU A 96 5.49 -5.08 4.02
N VAL A 97 5.93 -4.42 5.10
CA VAL A 97 5.22 -4.33 6.38
C VAL A 97 4.94 -2.89 6.79
N THR A 98 3.88 -2.64 7.54
CA THR A 98 3.66 -1.33 8.18
C THR A 98 4.69 -1.07 9.29
N SER A 99 5.40 0.06 9.23
CA SER A 99 6.36 0.50 10.24
C SER A 99 5.66 0.78 11.58
N GLY A 100 6.31 0.40 12.67
CA GLY A 100 5.82 0.61 14.03
C GLY A 100 4.95 -0.53 14.58
N SER A 101 4.49 -1.46 13.74
CA SER A 101 3.86 -2.70 14.21
C SER A 101 4.19 -3.83 13.25
N LEU A 102 5.24 -4.57 13.61
CA LEU A 102 5.72 -5.68 12.82
C LEU A 102 4.83 -6.92 13.04
N PRO A 103 4.53 -7.68 11.97
CA PRO A 103 4.02 -9.03 12.13
C PRO A 103 5.01 -9.89 12.91
N SER A 104 4.55 -11.00 13.48
CA SER A 104 5.44 -11.96 14.11
C SER A 104 6.41 -12.55 13.09
N GLU A 105 7.61 -12.95 13.53
CA GLU A 105 8.56 -13.68 12.69
C GLU A 105 7.93 -14.93 12.06
N HIS A 106 6.98 -15.56 12.75
CA HIS A 106 6.22 -16.68 12.22
C HIS A 106 5.41 -16.29 10.97
N ALA A 107 4.76 -15.12 10.97
CA ALA A 107 4.00 -14.66 9.81
C ALA A 107 4.90 -14.30 8.63
N LEU A 108 6.09 -13.73 8.88
CA LEU A 108 7.08 -13.47 7.84
C LEU A 108 7.67 -14.78 7.28
N ALA A 109 7.97 -15.75 8.14
CA ALA A 109 8.45 -17.07 7.72
C ALA A 109 7.41 -17.81 6.88
N LEU A 110 6.12 -17.70 7.21
CA LEU A 110 5.04 -18.24 6.39
C LEU A 110 4.98 -17.60 5.00
N ALA A 111 5.12 -16.27 4.92
CA ALA A 111 5.16 -15.58 3.63
C ALA A 111 6.32 -16.08 2.75
N ARG A 112 7.51 -16.25 3.34
CA ARG A 112 8.68 -16.82 2.64
C ARG A 112 8.47 -18.28 2.25
N ALA A 113 7.86 -19.09 3.10
CA ALA A 113 7.58 -20.51 2.81
C ALA A 113 6.54 -20.69 1.69
N CYS A 114 5.70 -19.69 1.45
CA CYS A 114 4.75 -19.65 0.34
C CYS A 114 5.37 -19.18 -0.99
N ALA A 115 6.59 -18.66 -0.99
CA ALA A 115 7.36 -18.39 -2.20
C ALA A 115 7.80 -19.73 -2.81
N ALA A 116 7.73 -19.84 -4.14
CA ALA A 116 7.90 -21.09 -4.88
C ALA A 116 9.23 -21.14 -5.63
#